data_AF-A0A9Q3FYH6-F1
#
_entry.id   AF-A0A9Q3FYH6-F1
#
_cell.length_a   1.000
_cell.length_b   1.000
_cell.length_c   1.000
_cell.angle_alpha   90.00
_cell.angle_beta   90.00
_cell.angle_gamma   90.00
#
_symmetry.space_group_name_H-M   'P 1'
#
loop_
_entity.id
_entity.type
_entity.pdbx_description
1 polymer ?
#
loop_
_entity_poly.entity_id
_entity_poly.type
_entity_poly.pdbx_seq_one_letter_code
_entity_poly.pdbx_strand_id
1 'polypeptide(L)' 'MDTALLIWNRVMSWTGIFTNIISNRAPKFTSALWTNLHQLFGTKLSFSTAYHPQTDGLAERMIQTLEDM' A
#
# COMPACT_ATOMS: atom_id res chain seq x y z
N MET A 1 -15.37 -6.54 5.30
CA MET A 1 -14.96 -6.18 6.68
C MET A 1 -13.68 -6.91 7.06
N ASP A 2 -13.56 -8.19 6.71
CA ASP A 2 -12.40 -9.03 7.05
C ASP A 2 -11.06 -8.55 6.47
N THR A 3 -11.06 -8.01 5.25
CA THR A 3 -9.85 -7.44 4.63
C THR A 3 -9.28 -6.24 5.39
N ALA A 4 -10.14 -5.36 5.90
CA ALA A 4 -9.72 -4.23 6.72
C ALA A 4 -9.11 -4.68 8.04
N LEU A 5 -9.72 -5.68 8.70
CA LEU A 5 -9.20 -6.28 9.93
C LEU A 5 -7.87 -7.00 9.70
N LEU A 6 -7.73 -7.68 8.56
CA LEU A 6 -6.49 -8.36 8.21
C LEU A 6 -5.33 -7.37 8.05
N ILE A 7 -5.55 -6.25 7.37
CA ILE A 7 -4.54 -5.20 7.20
C ILE A 7 -4.17 -4.57 8.54
N TRP A 8 -5.16 -4.28 9.38
CA TRP A 8 -4.93 -3.75 10.72
C TRP A 8 -4.05 -4.68 11.56
N ASN A 9 -4.45 -5.95 11.65
CA ASN A 9 -3.80 -6.92 12.52
C ASN A 9 -2.42 -7.34 12.04
N ARG A 10 -2.18 -7.41 10.71
CA ARG A 10 -0.92 -7.93 10.15
C ARG A 10 0.09 -6.84 9.79
N VAL A 11 -0.36 -5.63 9.50
CA VAL A 11 0.52 -4.56 9.02
C VAL A 11 0.55 -3.44 10.06
N MET A 12 -0.60 -2.80 10.29
CA MET A 12 -0.66 -1.55 11.06
C MET A 12 -0.36 -1.73 12.55
N SER A 13 -0.69 -2.90 13.14
CA SER A 13 -0.34 -3.22 14.52
C SER A 13 1.17 -3.24 14.78
N TRP A 14 1.95 -3.57 13.74
CA TRP A 14 3.41 -3.74 13.82
C TRP A 14 4.16 -2.49 13.36
N THR A 15 3.65 -1.82 12.30
CA THR A 15 4.30 -0.64 11.71
C THR A 15 3.76 0.68 12.24
N GLY A 16 2.64 0.66 12.96
CA GLY A 16 1.83 1.85 13.22
C GLY A 16 1.07 2.32 11.99
N ILE A 17 0.38 3.46 12.13
CA ILE A 17 -0.37 4.10 11.04
C ILE A 17 0.56 5.02 10.25
N PHE A 18 0.65 4.80 8.94
CA PHE A 18 1.40 5.67 8.04
C PHE A 18 0.65 6.98 7.79
N THR A 19 1.39 8.09 7.72
CA THR A 19 0.85 9.40 7.34
C THR A 19 0.67 9.52 5.83
N ASN A 20 1.53 8.88 5.03
CA ASN A 20 1.43 8.84 3.58
C ASN A 20 1.92 7.48 3.04
N ILE A 21 1.18 6.91 2.10
CA ILE A 21 1.54 5.68 1.38
C ILE A 21 1.62 6.02 -0.11
N ILE A 22 2.73 5.63 -0.74
CA ILE A 22 2.90 5.73 -2.19
C ILE A 22 2.63 4.35 -2.77
N SER A 23 1.69 4.28 -3.71
CA SER A 23 1.30 3.05 -4.39
C SER A 23 1.28 3.25 -5.90
N ASN A 24 1.43 2.17 -6.66
CA ASN A 24 1.13 2.22 -8.08
C ASN A 24 -0.38 2.37 -8.34
N ARG A 25 -0.75 2.61 -9.60
CA ARG A 25 -2.14 2.82 -10.04
C ARG A 25 -2.91 1.53 -10.34
N ALA A 26 -2.50 0.38 -9.81
CA ALA A 26 -3.23 -0.87 -10.04
C ALA A 26 -4.68 -0.77 -9.52
N PRO A 27 -5.66 -1.43 -10.17
CA PRO A 27 -7.08 -1.33 -9.81
C PRO A 27 -7.40 -1.62 -8.34
N LYS A 28 -6.58 -2.44 -7.68
CA LYS A 28 -6.72 -2.76 -6.25
C LYS A 28 -6.52 -1.51 -5.38
N PHE A 29 -5.50 -0.70 -5.69
CA PHE A 29 -5.13 0.48 -4.90
C PHE A 29 -5.94 1.73 -5.27
N THR A 30 -6.53 1.76 -6.47
CA THR A 30 -7.46 2.82 -6.87
C THR A 30 -8.92 2.49 -6.56
N SER A 31 -9.20 1.30 -6.01
CA SER A 31 -10.55 0.89 -5.64
C SER A 31 -11.14 1.75 -4.53
N ALA A 32 -12.47 1.96 -4.57
CA ALA A 32 -13.19 2.71 -3.55
C ALA A 32 -12.99 2.13 -2.13
N LEU A 33 -12.88 0.80 -2.03
CA LEU A 33 -12.61 0.14 -0.75
C LEU A 33 -11.25 0.57 -0.18
N TRP A 34 -10.20 0.57 -1.01
CA TRP A 34 -8.85 0.91 -0.57
C TRP A 34 -8.72 2.39 -0.23
N THR A 35 -9.27 3.27 -1.06
CA THR A 35 -9.25 4.72 -0.82
C THR A 35 -10.00 5.08 0.45
N ASN A 36 -11.20 4.51 0.67
CA ASN A 36 -12.00 4.80 1.86
C ASN A 36 -11.35 4.23 3.13
N LEU A 37 -10.74 3.05 3.05
CA LEU A 37 -10.04 2.44 4.18
C LEU A 37 -8.88 3.34 4.67
N HIS A 38 -8.04 3.81 3.76
CA HIS A 38 -6.93 4.69 4.13
C HIS A 38 -7.39 6.07 4.60
N GLN A 39 -8.49 6.59 4.05
CA GLN A 39 -9.11 7.81 4.55
C GLN A 39 -9.59 7.66 6.01
N LEU A 40 -10.19 6.52 6.37
CA LEU A 40 -10.60 6.23 7.75
C LEU A 40 -9.41 6.12 8.71
N PHE A 41 -8.27 5.62 8.22
CA PHE A 41 -7.04 5.57 9.01
C PHE A 41 -6.29 6.91 9.08
N GLY A 42 -6.74 7.94 8.35
CA GLY A 42 -6.03 9.22 8.26
C GLY A 42 -4.73 9.14 7.45
N THR A 43 -4.56 8.09 6.65
CA THR A 43 -3.42 7.91 5.77
C THR A 43 -3.66 8.56 4.42
N LYS A 44 -2.75 9.44 3.98
CA LYS A 44 -2.78 9.97 2.62
C LYS A 44 -2.33 8.88 1.65
N LEU A 45 -3.16 8.58 0.64
CA LEU A 45 -2.78 7.69 -0.45
C LEU A 45 -2.32 8.52 -1.65
N SER A 46 -1.07 8.33 -2.06
CA SER A 46 -0.44 9.00 -3.20
C SER A 46 -0.12 7.95 -4.27
N PHE A 47 -0.32 8.29 -5.54
CA PHE A 47 -0.07 7.36 -6.64
C PHE A 47 1.17 7.74 -7.44
N SER A 48 2.06 6.77 -7.68
CA SER A 48 3.15 6.93 -8.65
C SER A 48 2.57 7.18 -10.06
N THR A 49 3.34 7.81 -10.94
CA THR A 49 2.94 7.93 -12.35
C THR A 49 3.35 6.67 -13.10
N ALA A 50 2.73 6.42 -14.26
CA ALA A 50 3.16 5.35 -15.14
C ALA A 50 4.66 5.49 -15.45
N TYR A 51 5.39 4.36 -15.42
CA TYR A 51 6.84 4.29 -15.66
C TYR A 51 7.70 5.10 -14.66
N HIS A 52 7.45 4.95 -13.35
CA HIS A 52 8.35 5.44 -12.29
C HIS A 52 9.16 4.31 -11.61
N PRO A 53 10.15 3.71 -12.29
CA PRO A 53 10.99 2.67 -11.69
C PRO A 53 11.79 3.18 -10.48
N GLN A 54 11.98 4.49 -10.32
CA GLN A 54 12.63 5.04 -9.12
C GLN A 54 11.72 5.01 -7.89
N THR A 55 10.43 5.30 -8.06
CA THR A 55 9.46 5.34 -6.95
C THR A 55 9.02 3.94 -6.55
N ASP A 56 8.69 3.11 -7.55
CA ASP A 56 8.15 1.77 -7.30
C ASP A 56 9.26 0.72 -7.19
N GLY A 57 10.45 0.98 -7.73
CA GLY A 57 11.53 -0.01 -7.80
C GLY A 57 12.13 -0.44 -6.46
N LEU A 58 11.91 0.31 -5.37
CA LEU A 58 12.24 -0.19 -4.03
C LEU A 58 11.27 -1.30 -3.61
N ALA A 59 9.97 -1.09 -3.79
CA ALA A 59 8.96 -2.08 -3.48
C ALA A 59 9.08 -3.30 -4.40
N GLU A 60 9.29 -3.09 -5.71
CA GLU A 60 9.47 -4.17 -6.68
C GLU A 60 10.70 -5.04 -6.35
N ARG A 61 11.85 -4.44 -6.00
CA ARG A 61 13.05 -5.20 -5.60
C ARG A 61 12.85 -5.97 -4.31
N MET A 62 12.14 -5.38 -3.33
CA MET A 62 11.83 -6.06 -2.09
C MET A 62 10.91 -7.25 -2.33
N ILE A 63 9.88 -7.10 -3.19
CA ILE A 63 8.99 -8.20 -3.59
C ILE A 63 9.78 -9.31 -4.28
N GLN A 64 10.63 -8.97 -5.26
CA GLN A 64 11.47 -9.94 -5.96
C GLN A 64 12.37 -10.71 -4.99
N THR A 65 13.02 -10.01 -4.05
CA THR A 65 13.87 -10.66 -3.02
C THR A 65 13.06 -11.65 -2.18
N LEU A 66 11.81 -11.34 -1.85
CA LEU A 66 10.94 -12.25 -1.09
C LEU A 66 10.42 -13.42 -1.94
N GLU A 67 10.27 -13.24 -3.26
CA GLU A 67 9.86 -14.30 -4.18
C GLU A 67 11.00 -15.28 -4.50
N ASP A 68 12.25 -14.80 -4.48
CA ASP A 68 13.45 -15.60 -4.73
C ASP A 68 13.97 -16.37 -3.49
N MET A 69 13.36 -16.16 -2.32
CA MET A 69 13.68 -16.84 -1.04
C MET A 69 12.90 -18.15 -0.88
#